data_AF-A0A1B7P031-F1
#
_entry.id   AF-A0A1B7P031-F1
#
_cell.length_a   1.000
_cell.length_b   1.000
_cell.length_c   1.000
_cell.angle_alpha   90.00
_cell.angle_beta   90.00
_cell.angle_gamma   90.00
#
_symmetry.space_group_name_H-M   'P 1'
#
loop_
_entity.id
_entity.type
_entity.pdbx_description
1 polymer ?
#
loop_
_entity_poly.entity_id
_entity_poly.type
_entity_poly.pdbx_seq_one_letter_code
_entity_poly.pdbx_strand_id
1 'polypeptide(L)'
;MFGKSGKSGTVPSSKSSANPSSAPDPVKERADAIKEAQGHALSHLPLNTLYIVLYIRSDPPRENDFHWGFYVHTHPFGGSKYHIRNLGSGWIPDHGPTGGVFKSNFLCVLVQIADVPEAKTPQLDQIMRSLDPSINAIPGISCRVWLFTVLQNLVHHGIVRCTDLAALQQECMGIGNQNMADAAVNRQPRPVTRSRLCL
;
A
#
# COMPACT_ATOMS: atom_id res chain seq x y z
N MET A 1 16.81 19.58 87.09
CA MET A 1 18.05 20.36 86.88
C MET A 1 19.09 19.45 86.23
N PHE A 2 20.07 20.04 85.53
CA PHE A 2 20.99 19.46 84.53
C PHE A 2 20.34 19.28 83.15
N GLY A 3 20.81 19.86 82.05
CA GLY A 3 22.03 20.63 81.77
C GLY A 3 22.38 20.44 80.29
N LYS A 4 22.52 21.53 79.54
CA LYS A 4 22.61 21.65 78.07
C LYS A 4 23.90 21.11 77.42
N SER A 5 23.79 20.88 76.09
CA SER A 5 24.75 21.15 74.98
C SER A 5 24.98 19.90 74.11
N GLY A 6 25.11 19.94 72.78
CA GLY A 6 25.26 21.02 71.80
C GLY A 6 25.22 20.47 70.36
N LYS A 7 25.31 21.40 69.40
CA LYS A 7 25.16 21.32 67.94
C LYS A 7 25.85 20.14 67.21
N SER A 8 25.26 19.70 66.10
CA SER A 8 25.98 19.61 64.82
C SER A 8 24.99 19.58 63.64
N GLY A 9 25.22 20.46 62.66
CA GLY A 9 24.48 20.47 61.41
C GLY A 9 25.09 19.49 60.41
N THR A 10 24.24 18.96 59.53
CA THR A 10 24.64 18.33 58.27
C THR A 10 23.46 18.44 57.30
N VAL A 11 23.61 19.32 56.31
CA VAL A 11 22.99 19.15 54.99
C VAL A 11 23.95 18.24 54.21
N PRO A 12 23.44 17.24 53.47
CA PRO A 12 23.89 17.19 52.08
C PRO A 12 22.82 16.77 51.07
N SER A 13 22.92 17.48 49.94
CA SER A 13 22.84 16.98 48.57
C SER A 13 21.51 16.46 48.04
N SER A 14 20.80 17.38 47.41
CA SER A 14 20.03 17.14 46.19
C SER A 14 20.90 16.38 45.17
N LYS A 15 20.68 15.07 45.05
CA LYS A 15 21.09 14.32 43.86
C LYS A 15 20.15 14.70 42.73
N SER A 16 20.61 15.61 41.86
CA SER A 16 20.10 15.72 40.51
C SER A 16 20.39 14.40 39.80
N SER A 17 19.40 13.51 39.76
CA SER A 17 19.41 12.39 38.83
C SER A 17 19.31 12.98 37.43
N ALA A 18 20.46 13.24 36.82
CA ALA A 18 20.53 13.41 35.37
C ALA A 18 19.98 12.12 34.77
N ASN A 19 18.80 12.20 34.15
CA ASN A 19 18.31 11.11 33.30
C ASN A 19 19.40 10.84 32.26
N PRO A 20 19.96 9.61 32.19
CA PRO A 20 20.78 9.28 31.05
C PRO A 20 19.86 9.38 29.84
N SER A 21 20.17 10.29 28.90
CA SER A 21 19.52 10.30 27.60
C SER A 21 19.77 8.91 27.00
N SER A 22 18.75 8.06 27.01
CA SER A 22 18.82 6.75 26.39
C SER A 22 19.20 6.96 24.94
N ALA A 23 20.32 6.39 24.52
CA ALA A 23 20.70 6.37 23.11
C ALA A 23 19.51 5.86 22.28
N PRO A 24 19.22 6.49 21.14
CA PRO A 24 18.05 6.14 20.35
C PRO A 24 18.13 4.68 19.89
N ASP A 25 16.99 3.99 19.96
CA ASP A 25 16.86 2.60 19.57
C ASP A 25 16.93 2.49 18.03
N PRO A 26 17.94 1.79 17.45
CA PRO A 26 18.11 1.73 16.00
C PRO A 26 16.95 1.05 15.27
N VAL A 27 16.19 0.17 15.95
CA VAL A 27 14.98 -0.44 15.37
C VAL A 27 13.89 0.62 15.24
N LYS A 28 13.74 1.45 16.25
CA LYS A 28 12.77 2.56 16.26
C LYS A 28 13.13 3.61 15.21
N GLU A 29 14.39 4.00 15.12
CA GLU A 29 14.86 4.95 14.09
C GLU A 29 14.57 4.44 12.68
N ARG A 30 14.84 3.15 12.40
CA ARG A 30 14.53 2.55 11.11
C ARG A 30 13.02 2.54 10.83
N ALA A 31 12.20 2.23 11.84
CA ALA A 31 10.75 2.22 11.70
C ALA A 31 10.19 3.63 11.42
N ASP A 32 10.72 4.64 12.10
CA ASP A 32 10.34 6.05 11.92
C ASP A 32 10.75 6.54 10.52
N ALA A 33 11.96 6.21 10.06
CA ALA A 33 12.42 6.54 8.70
C ALA A 33 11.56 5.87 7.61
N ILE A 34 11.15 4.61 7.81
CA ILE A 34 10.23 3.93 6.89
C ILE A 34 8.88 4.64 6.85
N LYS A 35 8.34 5.00 8.02
CA LYS A 35 7.04 5.68 8.12
C LYS A 35 7.07 7.05 7.43
N GLU A 36 8.16 7.79 7.58
CA GLU A 36 8.39 9.07 6.90
C GLU A 36 8.47 8.87 5.38
N ALA A 37 9.28 7.93 4.91
CA ALA A 37 9.42 7.62 3.49
C ALA A 37 8.08 7.19 2.85
N GLN A 38 7.29 6.38 3.55
CA GLN A 38 5.95 5.98 3.10
C GLN A 38 4.97 7.16 3.06
N GLY A 39 4.99 8.03 4.08
CA GLY A 39 4.16 9.23 4.13
C GLY A 39 4.48 10.19 2.99
N HIS A 40 5.77 10.43 2.77
CA HIS A 40 6.27 11.25 1.67
C HIS A 40 5.89 10.65 0.31
N ALA A 41 6.10 9.35 0.08
CA ALA A 41 5.72 8.70 -1.17
C ALA A 41 4.20 8.79 -1.42
N LEU A 42 3.38 8.64 -0.37
CA LEU A 42 1.93 8.72 -0.48
C LEU A 42 1.44 10.13 -0.83
N SER A 43 2.00 11.17 -0.22
CA SER A 43 1.56 12.56 -0.45
C SER A 43 1.94 13.09 -1.84
N HIS A 44 2.85 12.41 -2.55
CA HIS A 44 3.30 12.77 -3.89
C HIS A 44 2.56 12.00 -5.00
N LEU A 45 1.67 11.06 -4.66
CA LEU A 45 0.81 10.45 -5.66
C LEU A 45 -0.18 11.49 -6.20
N PRO A 46 -0.34 11.61 -7.53
CA PRO A 46 -1.39 12.44 -8.10
C PRO A 46 -2.78 12.01 -7.60
N LEU A 47 -3.60 12.99 -7.22
CA LEU A 47 -4.98 12.76 -6.81
C LEU A 47 -5.83 12.30 -7.99
N ASN A 48 -6.94 11.64 -7.66
CA ASN A 48 -7.89 11.06 -8.61
C ASN A 48 -7.20 10.15 -9.64
N THR A 49 -6.21 9.36 -9.20
CA THR A 49 -5.42 8.53 -10.11
C THR A 49 -5.64 7.05 -9.81
N LEU A 50 -5.80 6.27 -10.87
CA LEU A 50 -6.00 4.82 -10.81
C LEU A 50 -4.68 4.10 -11.07
N TYR A 51 -4.37 3.15 -10.19
CA TYR A 51 -3.19 2.30 -10.24
C TYR A 51 -3.59 0.83 -10.23
N ILE A 52 -2.84 -0.01 -10.95
CA ILE A 52 -2.72 -1.44 -10.67
C ILE A 52 -1.67 -1.60 -9.56
N VAL A 53 -1.98 -2.40 -8.56
CA VAL A 53 -1.04 -2.77 -7.48
C VAL A 53 -0.72 -4.24 -7.53
N LEU A 54 0.56 -4.56 -7.41
CA LEU A 54 1.06 -5.94 -7.39
C LEU A 54 1.67 -6.26 -6.03
N TYR A 55 1.37 -7.43 -5.50
CA TYR A 55 1.95 -7.95 -4.27
C TYR A 55 2.57 -9.32 -4.54
N ILE A 56 3.73 -9.62 -3.94
CA ILE A 56 4.28 -10.98 -4.00
C ILE A 56 3.37 -11.95 -3.20
N ARG A 57 3.27 -13.19 -3.67
CA ARG A 57 2.43 -14.24 -3.05
C ARG A 57 3.21 -15.26 -2.23
N SER A 58 4.53 -15.23 -2.34
CA SER A 58 5.44 -16.19 -1.71
C SER A 58 6.76 -15.52 -1.37
N ASP A 59 7.46 -16.08 -0.37
CA ASP A 59 8.84 -15.75 -0.01
C ASP A 59 9.61 -17.08 0.07
N PRO A 60 10.54 -17.38 -0.85
CA PRO A 60 11.01 -16.51 -1.93
C PRO A 60 9.94 -16.26 -3.01
N PRO A 61 9.92 -15.06 -3.64
CA PRO A 61 8.96 -14.72 -4.67
C PRO A 61 9.17 -15.54 -5.96
N ARG A 62 8.09 -15.81 -6.67
CA ARG A 62 8.08 -16.50 -7.96
C ARG A 62 7.72 -15.54 -9.09
N GLU A 63 8.41 -15.66 -10.21
CA GLU A 63 8.13 -14.81 -11.39
C GLU A 63 6.68 -14.97 -11.85
N ASN A 64 6.07 -13.85 -12.22
CA ASN A 64 4.69 -13.73 -12.73
C ASN A 64 3.60 -14.20 -11.75
N ASP A 65 3.93 -14.51 -10.49
CA ASP A 65 2.99 -14.95 -9.45
C ASP A 65 2.69 -13.82 -8.45
N PHE A 66 1.85 -12.88 -8.90
CA PHE A 66 1.44 -11.73 -8.10
C PHE A 66 -0.01 -11.83 -7.65
N HIS A 67 -0.31 -11.24 -6.50
CA HIS A 67 -1.66 -10.83 -6.16
C HIS A 67 -1.93 -9.45 -6.76
N TRP A 68 -3.10 -9.30 -7.37
CA TRP A 68 -3.47 -8.14 -8.19
C TRP A 68 -4.62 -7.38 -7.53
N GLY A 69 -4.57 -6.06 -7.61
CA GLY A 69 -5.66 -5.19 -7.22
C GLY A 69 -5.58 -3.83 -7.90
N PHE A 70 -6.62 -3.03 -7.73
CA PHE A 70 -6.59 -1.60 -8.01
C PHE A 70 -6.37 -0.79 -6.74
N TYR A 71 -5.75 0.36 -6.92
CA TYR A 71 -5.72 1.43 -5.95
C TYR A 71 -6.15 2.73 -6.62
N VAL A 72 -7.12 3.42 -6.03
CA VAL A 72 -7.54 4.75 -6.47
C VAL A 72 -7.08 5.74 -5.40
N HIS A 73 -6.15 6.60 -5.77
CA HIS A 73 -5.66 7.65 -4.86
C HIS A 73 -6.59 8.85 -4.94
N THR A 74 -7.28 9.19 -3.86
CA THR A 74 -8.27 10.28 -3.82
C THR A 74 -7.98 11.32 -2.74
N HIS A 75 -7.04 11.05 -1.83
CA HIS A 75 -6.68 11.96 -0.74
C HIS A 75 -5.18 11.91 -0.48
N PRO A 76 -4.50 13.01 -0.10
CA PRO A 76 -3.06 13.00 0.20
C PRO A 76 -2.57 11.97 1.24
N PHE A 77 -3.49 11.37 2.00
CA PHE A 77 -3.19 10.40 3.06
C PHE A 77 -3.78 9.01 2.78
N GLY A 78 -4.36 8.78 1.60
CA GLY A 78 -5.04 7.53 1.32
C GLY A 78 -5.90 7.49 0.07
N GLY A 79 -6.69 6.44 -0.01
CA GLY A 79 -7.56 6.18 -1.15
C GLY A 79 -8.35 4.90 -0.93
N SER A 80 -8.82 4.29 -2.00
CA SER A 80 -9.56 3.02 -1.96
C SER A 80 -8.79 1.92 -2.65
N LYS A 81 -8.80 0.72 -2.07
CA LYS A 81 -8.32 -0.51 -2.69
C LYS A 81 -9.48 -1.34 -3.18
N TYR A 82 -9.29 -1.98 -4.32
CA TYR A 82 -10.25 -2.92 -4.88
C TYR A 82 -9.51 -4.18 -5.30
N HIS A 83 -9.87 -5.32 -4.73
CA HIS A 83 -9.32 -6.62 -5.11
C HIS A 83 -10.26 -7.74 -4.69
N ILE A 84 -9.93 -8.94 -5.11
CA ILE A 84 -10.63 -10.15 -4.68
C ILE A 84 -9.63 -11.10 -4.05
N ARG A 85 -10.04 -11.85 -3.04
CA ARG A 85 -9.18 -12.84 -2.40
C ARG A 85 -9.85 -14.19 -2.36
N ASN A 86 -9.04 -15.24 -2.45
CA ASN A 86 -9.52 -16.59 -2.26
C ASN A 86 -9.82 -16.83 -0.77
N LEU A 87 -10.97 -17.43 -0.49
CA LEU A 87 -11.40 -17.84 0.84
C LEU A 87 -12.05 -19.23 0.72
N GLY A 88 -11.30 -20.27 1.11
CA GLY A 88 -11.75 -21.65 0.97
C GLY A 88 -11.89 -22.05 -0.49
N SER A 89 -13.08 -22.53 -0.89
CA SER A 89 -13.36 -22.95 -2.26
C SER A 89 -13.77 -21.79 -3.20
N GLY A 90 -13.89 -20.56 -2.69
CA GLY A 90 -14.42 -19.43 -3.45
C GLY A 90 -13.54 -18.17 -3.41
N TRP A 91 -14.03 -17.15 -4.10
CA TRP A 91 -13.48 -15.80 -4.15
C TRP A 91 -14.46 -14.83 -3.52
N ILE A 92 -13.92 -13.87 -2.77
CA ILE A 92 -14.70 -12.78 -2.17
C ILE A 92 -14.12 -11.41 -2.55
N PRO A 93 -14.97 -10.41 -2.79
CA PRO A 93 -14.56 -9.02 -2.86
C PRO A 93 -13.98 -8.54 -1.53
N ASP A 94 -12.96 -7.69 -1.58
CA ASP A 94 -12.35 -7.05 -0.41
C ASP A 94 -11.98 -5.59 -0.74
N HIS A 95 -13.01 -4.81 -1.03
CA HIS A 95 -12.89 -3.41 -1.43
C HIS A 95 -13.04 -2.50 -0.22
N GLY A 96 -12.20 -1.47 -0.09
CA GLY A 96 -12.34 -0.54 1.03
C GLY A 96 -11.32 0.59 1.06
N PRO A 97 -11.56 1.59 1.93
CA PRO A 97 -10.61 2.68 2.15
C PRO A 97 -9.31 2.16 2.76
N THR A 98 -8.21 2.85 2.47
CA THR A 98 -6.90 2.58 3.05
C THR A 98 -6.18 3.89 3.38
N GLY A 99 -5.57 3.96 4.56
CA GLY A 99 -4.75 5.09 5.00
C GLY A 99 -3.31 5.06 4.46
N GLY A 100 -3.07 4.35 3.35
CA GLY A 100 -1.79 4.35 2.65
C GLY A 100 -1.43 2.99 2.04
N VAL A 101 -1.45 2.92 0.71
CA VAL A 101 -1.05 1.73 -0.05
C VAL A 101 0.37 1.26 0.28
N PHE A 102 1.33 2.18 0.46
CA PHE A 102 2.73 1.87 0.76
C PHE A 102 3.00 1.18 2.09
N LYS A 103 2.03 1.22 3.03
CA LYS A 103 2.11 0.52 4.32
C LYS A 103 1.88 -0.98 4.20
N SER A 104 1.49 -1.45 3.02
CA SER A 104 1.08 -2.84 2.82
C SER A 104 2.29 -3.75 2.73
N ASN A 105 2.27 -4.82 3.52
CA ASN A 105 3.24 -5.90 3.40
C ASN A 105 3.21 -6.47 1.98
N PHE A 106 4.38 -6.91 1.50
CA PHE A 106 4.54 -7.57 0.20
C PHE A 106 4.17 -6.74 -1.03
N LEU A 107 3.78 -5.47 -0.88
CA LEU A 107 3.58 -4.57 -2.00
C LEU A 107 4.87 -4.47 -2.82
N CYS A 108 4.75 -4.78 -4.10
CA CYS A 108 5.85 -4.78 -5.04
C CYS A 108 5.93 -3.43 -5.77
N VAL A 109 4.82 -2.99 -6.36
CA VAL A 109 4.79 -1.80 -7.20
C VAL A 109 3.37 -1.25 -7.35
N LEU A 110 3.28 0.06 -7.60
CA LEU A 110 2.11 0.73 -8.16
C LEU A 110 2.35 1.04 -9.64
N VAL A 111 1.44 0.65 -10.52
CA VAL A 111 1.47 0.97 -11.95
C VAL A 111 0.30 1.90 -12.26
N GLN A 112 0.57 3.18 -12.51
CA GLN A 112 -0.44 4.18 -12.90
C GLN A 112 -0.96 3.85 -14.29
N ILE A 113 -2.30 3.82 -14.44
CA ILE A 113 -2.96 3.47 -15.70
C ILE A 113 -4.00 4.51 -16.17
N ALA A 114 -4.42 5.45 -15.32
CA ALA A 114 -5.31 6.54 -15.71
C ALA A 114 -5.35 7.66 -14.68
N ASP A 115 -5.57 8.88 -15.18
CA ASP A 115 -6.07 10.00 -14.38
C ASP A 115 -7.60 10.01 -14.52
N VAL A 116 -8.31 9.87 -13.40
CA VAL A 116 -9.77 9.71 -13.34
C VAL A 116 -10.41 11.08 -13.16
N PRO A 117 -11.26 11.55 -14.08
CA PRO A 117 -12.03 12.76 -13.85
C PRO A 117 -12.92 12.60 -12.60
N GLU A 118 -12.95 13.61 -11.73
CA GLU A 118 -13.71 13.56 -10.47
C GLU A 118 -15.19 13.19 -10.69
N ALA A 119 -15.80 13.70 -11.77
CA ALA A 119 -17.16 13.39 -12.16
C ALA A 119 -17.40 11.90 -12.50
N LYS A 120 -16.35 11.14 -12.83
CA LYS A 120 -16.41 9.70 -13.11
C LYS A 120 -16.13 8.82 -11.88
N THR A 121 -15.75 9.38 -10.74
CA THR A 121 -15.46 8.60 -9.51
C THR A 121 -16.62 7.70 -9.07
N PRO A 122 -17.90 8.14 -9.07
CA PRO A 122 -19.03 7.25 -8.74
C PRO A 122 -19.18 6.09 -9.73
N GLN A 123 -19.00 6.37 -11.03
CA GLN A 123 -19.08 5.35 -12.07
C GLN A 123 -17.92 4.34 -11.97
N LEU A 124 -16.72 4.82 -11.61
CA LEU A 124 -15.57 3.95 -11.35
C LEU A 124 -15.90 2.97 -10.22
N ASP A 125 -16.40 3.44 -9.07
CA ASP A 125 -16.72 2.56 -7.94
C ASP A 125 -17.80 1.51 -8.31
N GLN A 126 -18.82 1.93 -9.08
CA GLN A 126 -19.84 1.01 -9.59
C GLN A 126 -19.23 -0.09 -10.47
N ILE A 127 -18.31 0.26 -11.38
CA ILE A 127 -17.64 -0.71 -12.27
C ILE A 127 -16.72 -1.63 -11.46
N MET A 128 -15.98 -1.11 -10.47
CA MET A 128 -15.12 -1.94 -9.61
C MET A 128 -15.89 -3.03 -8.87
N ARG A 129 -17.16 -2.77 -8.54
CA ARG A 129 -18.06 -3.68 -7.81
C ARG A 129 -18.99 -4.48 -8.71
N SER A 130 -18.93 -4.30 -10.03
CA SER A 130 -19.94 -4.85 -10.94
C SER A 130 -19.97 -6.37 -10.99
N LEU A 131 -18.85 -7.02 -10.62
CA LEU A 131 -18.72 -8.48 -10.62
C LEU A 131 -18.99 -9.10 -9.24
N ASP A 132 -19.15 -8.30 -8.18
CA ASP A 132 -19.29 -8.80 -6.82
C ASP A 132 -20.41 -9.85 -6.67
N PRO A 133 -21.62 -9.69 -7.26
CA PRO A 133 -22.71 -10.65 -7.09
C PRO A 133 -22.50 -12.00 -7.80
N SER A 134 -21.61 -12.06 -8.80
CA SER A 134 -21.45 -13.21 -9.70
C SER A 134 -20.00 -13.70 -9.79
N ILE A 135 -19.11 -13.22 -8.92
CA ILE A 135 -17.67 -13.47 -8.97
C ILE A 135 -17.31 -14.96 -9.05
N ASN A 136 -18.00 -15.81 -8.28
CA ASN A 136 -17.76 -17.26 -8.23
C ASN A 136 -18.36 -18.02 -9.42
N ALA A 137 -19.20 -17.38 -10.24
CA ALA A 137 -19.73 -17.96 -11.47
C ALA A 137 -18.79 -17.74 -12.67
N ILE A 138 -17.76 -16.90 -12.54
CA ILE A 138 -16.81 -16.61 -13.61
C ILE A 138 -15.85 -17.80 -13.77
N PRO A 139 -15.82 -18.49 -14.93
CA PRO A 139 -14.92 -19.61 -15.14
C PRO A 139 -13.45 -19.19 -15.05
N GLY A 140 -12.64 -19.96 -14.30
CA GLY A 140 -11.20 -19.69 -14.15
C GLY A 140 -10.88 -18.40 -13.38
N ILE A 141 -11.82 -17.90 -12.57
CA ILE A 141 -11.65 -16.67 -11.80
C ILE A 141 -10.38 -16.69 -10.93
N SER A 142 -9.67 -15.57 -10.99
CA SER A 142 -8.51 -15.25 -10.17
C SER A 142 -8.45 -13.74 -9.98
N CYS A 143 -7.66 -13.22 -9.04
CA CYS A 143 -7.50 -11.77 -8.86
C CYS A 143 -7.03 -11.05 -10.13
N ARG A 144 -6.17 -11.69 -10.93
CA ARG A 144 -5.75 -11.21 -12.25
C ARG A 144 -6.92 -11.19 -13.25
N VAL A 145 -7.64 -12.31 -13.38
CA VAL A 145 -8.79 -12.40 -14.30
C VAL A 145 -9.85 -11.36 -13.93
N TRP A 146 -10.21 -11.25 -12.64
CA TRP A 146 -11.11 -10.22 -12.14
C TRP A 146 -10.63 -8.81 -12.51
N LEU A 147 -9.36 -8.50 -12.25
CA LEU A 147 -8.80 -7.18 -12.53
C LEU A 147 -8.93 -6.82 -14.01
N PHE A 148 -8.56 -7.74 -14.91
CA PHE A 148 -8.61 -7.46 -16.35
C PHE A 148 -10.05 -7.43 -16.90
N THR A 149 -10.98 -8.19 -16.33
CA THR A 149 -12.41 -8.07 -16.67
C THR A 149 -12.98 -6.71 -16.24
N VAL A 150 -12.67 -6.24 -15.03
CA VAL A 150 -13.06 -4.91 -14.56
C VAL A 150 -12.38 -3.82 -15.42
N LEU A 151 -11.10 -3.98 -15.74
CA LEU A 151 -10.36 -3.02 -16.57
C LEU A 151 -10.97 -2.89 -17.96
N GLN A 152 -11.40 -4.00 -18.58
CA GLN A 152 -12.08 -3.97 -19.86
C GLN A 152 -13.36 -3.12 -19.80
N ASN A 153 -14.13 -3.21 -18.71
CA ASN A 153 -15.30 -2.35 -18.49
C ASN A 153 -14.90 -0.88 -18.29
N LEU A 154 -13.83 -0.59 -17.55
CA LEU A 154 -13.33 0.78 -17.38
C LEU A 154 -12.90 1.39 -18.73
N VAL A 155 -12.29 0.60 -19.61
CA VAL A 155 -11.95 1.03 -20.98
C VAL A 155 -13.20 1.27 -21.81
N HIS A 156 -14.18 0.36 -21.76
CA HIS A 156 -15.45 0.50 -22.47
C HIS A 156 -16.20 1.79 -22.08
N HIS A 157 -16.18 2.17 -20.80
CA HIS A 157 -16.79 3.42 -20.30
C HIS A 157 -15.88 4.65 -20.41
N GLY A 158 -14.71 4.51 -21.06
CA GLY A 158 -13.76 5.60 -21.30
C GLY A 158 -13.21 6.23 -20.03
N ILE A 159 -13.12 5.47 -18.94
CA ILE A 159 -12.44 5.89 -17.69
C ILE A 159 -10.94 5.65 -17.84
N VAL A 160 -10.56 4.53 -18.44
CA VAL A 160 -9.18 4.20 -18.79
C VAL A 160 -9.06 4.21 -20.31
N ARG A 161 -7.99 4.79 -20.84
CA ARG A 161 -7.66 4.66 -22.27
C ARG A 161 -6.48 3.70 -22.35
N CYS A 162 -6.68 2.55 -22.98
CA CYS A 162 -5.61 1.56 -23.12
C CYS A 162 -5.64 0.94 -24.50
N THR A 163 -4.48 0.80 -25.13
CA THR A 163 -4.37 0.29 -26.50
C THR A 163 -4.39 -1.23 -26.57
N ASP A 164 -3.80 -1.90 -25.57
CA ASP A 164 -3.68 -3.35 -25.53
C ASP A 164 -3.61 -3.87 -24.09
N LEU A 165 -4.70 -4.51 -23.65
CA LEU A 165 -4.80 -5.08 -22.30
C LEU A 165 -3.92 -6.32 -22.11
N ALA A 166 -3.67 -7.10 -23.16
CA ALA A 166 -2.79 -8.26 -23.08
C ALA A 166 -1.34 -7.82 -22.90
N ALA A 167 -0.91 -6.81 -23.67
CA ALA A 167 0.40 -6.19 -23.49
C ALA A 167 0.54 -5.52 -22.12
N LEU A 168 -0.52 -4.88 -21.59
CA LEU A 168 -0.49 -4.28 -20.25
C LEU A 168 -0.24 -5.34 -19.17
N GLN A 169 -0.88 -6.50 -19.29
CA GLN A 169 -0.64 -7.60 -18.36
C GLN A 169 0.83 -8.01 -18.34
N GLN A 170 1.46 -8.11 -19.52
CA GLN A 170 2.88 -8.45 -19.64
C GLN A 170 3.78 -7.33 -19.09
N GLU A 171 3.44 -6.06 -19.35
CA GLU A 171 4.13 -4.89 -18.79
C GLU A 171 4.11 -4.93 -17.26
N CYS A 172 2.93 -5.09 -16.65
CA CYS A 172 2.76 -5.19 -15.20
C CYS A 172 3.55 -6.37 -14.62
N MET A 173 3.52 -7.54 -15.25
CA MET A 173 4.30 -8.70 -14.82
C MET A 173 5.81 -8.43 -14.88
N GLY A 174 6.29 -7.83 -15.97
CA GLY A 174 7.70 -7.47 -16.14
C GLY A 174 8.18 -6.48 -15.06
N ILE A 175 7.39 -5.44 -14.79
CA ILE A 175 7.66 -4.48 -13.71
C ILE A 175 7.62 -5.18 -12.35
N GLY A 176 6.63 -6.06 -12.12
CA GLY A 176 6.53 -6.84 -10.89
C GLY A 176 7.76 -7.72 -10.63
N ASN A 177 8.25 -8.43 -11.65
CA ASN A 177 9.42 -9.30 -11.54
C ASN A 177 10.68 -8.49 -11.19
N GLN A 178 10.84 -7.29 -11.75
CA GLN A 178 11.98 -6.41 -11.45
C GLN A 178 12.02 -5.95 -9.99
N ASN A 179 10.86 -5.88 -9.32
CA ASN A 179 10.73 -5.30 -7.98
C ASN A 179 10.43 -6.34 -6.88
N MET A 180 10.22 -7.62 -7.24
CA MET A 180 9.75 -8.64 -6.29
C MET A 180 10.78 -9.00 -5.21
N ALA A 181 12.08 -8.94 -5.53
CA ALA A 181 13.14 -9.18 -4.54
C ALA A 181 13.15 -8.09 -3.46
N ASP A 182 13.02 -6.83 -3.86
CA ASP A 182 12.89 -5.70 -2.94
C ASP A 182 11.59 -5.77 -2.13
N ALA A 183 10.51 -6.28 -2.73
CA ALA A 183 9.25 -6.57 -2.05
C ALA A 183 9.46 -7.54 -0.87
N ALA A 184 10.16 -8.65 -1.10
CA ALA A 184 10.41 -9.71 -0.11
C ALA A 184 11.21 -9.21 1.10
N VAL A 185 12.23 -8.38 0.89
CA VAL A 185 13.05 -7.82 1.98
C VAL A 185 12.52 -6.51 2.57
N ASN A 186 11.28 -6.13 2.22
CA ASN A 186 10.62 -4.91 2.68
C ASN A 186 11.42 -3.61 2.46
N ARG A 187 12.06 -3.46 1.29
CA ARG A 187 12.73 -2.21 0.91
C ARG A 187 11.71 -1.10 0.61
N GLN A 188 11.87 0.06 1.24
CA GLN A 188 10.95 1.20 1.16
C GLN A 188 11.67 2.44 0.60
N PRO A 189 10.97 3.36 -0.08
CA PRO A 189 9.56 3.26 -0.49
C PRO A 189 9.36 2.26 -1.65
N ARG A 190 8.13 1.78 -1.85
CA ARG A 190 7.82 0.95 -3.01
C ARG A 190 7.76 1.82 -4.28
N PRO A 191 8.22 1.31 -5.44
CA PRO A 191 8.21 2.06 -6.68
C PRO A 191 6.80 2.37 -7.18
N VAL A 192 6.71 3.48 -7.91
CA VAL A 192 5.54 3.91 -8.69
C VAL A 192 6.01 4.04 -10.13
N THR A 193 5.33 3.36 -11.06
CA THR A 193 5.65 3.38 -12.49
C THR A 193 4.41 3.81 -13.27
N ARG A 194 4.60 4.53 -14.36
CA ARG A 194 3.50 4.87 -15.28
C ARG A 194 3.46 3.85 -16.42
N SER A 195 2.30 3.27 -16.69
CA SER A 195 2.12 2.38 -17.84
C SER A 195 2.38 3.14 -19.14
N ARG A 196 2.99 2.45 -20.12
CA ARG A 196 3.17 2.98 -21.48
C ARG A 196 1.98 2.67 -22.39
N LEU A 197 1.08 1.80 -21.93
CA LEU A 197 -0.02 1.24 -22.72
C LEU A 197 -1.37 1.82 -22.35
N CYS A 198 -1.55 2.26 -21.10
CA CYS A 198 -2.76 2.93 -20.67
C CYS A 198 -2.46 4.34 -20.12
N LEU A 199 -3.09 5.37 -20.70
CA LEU A 199 -2.99 6.79 -20.33
C LEU A 199 -4.27 7.57 -20.64
#